data_AF-A0A6L8UVZ7-F1
#
_entry.id   AF-A0A6L8UVZ7-F1
#
_cell.length_a   1.000
_cell.length_b   1.000
_cell.length_c   1.000
_cell.angle_alpha   90.00
_cell.angle_beta   90.00
_cell.angle_gamma   90.00
#
_symmetry.space_group_name_H-M   'P 1'
#
loop_
_entity.id
_entity.type
_entity.pdbx_description
1 polymer ?
#
loop_
_entity_poly.entity_id
_entity_poly.type
_entity_poly.pdbx_seq_one_letter_code
_entity_poly.pdbx_strand_id
1 'polypeptide(L)' 'MTQKKVIQIGVVSELTGLSERQIRYYEDRKLIFPERSKGGVRKYSFEDIQLIMDIHTKMSDGFHTVELKRMLAGS' A
#
# COMPACT_ATOMS: atom_id res chain seq x y z
N MET A 1 5.13 -18.97 0.32
CA MET A 1 5.49 -18.40 1.63
C MET A 1 4.76 -17.09 1.76
N THR A 2 3.84 -16.94 2.72
CA THR A 2 3.16 -15.66 2.94
C THR A 2 4.18 -14.70 3.57
N GLN A 3 4.46 -13.58 2.90
CA GLN A 3 5.44 -12.62 3.39
C GLN A 3 4.95 -11.95 4.68
N LYS A 4 5.79 -11.99 5.71
CA LYS A 4 5.41 -11.59 7.07
C LYS A 4 5.22 -10.08 7.14
N LYS A 5 4.03 -9.63 7.55
CA LYS A 5 3.71 -8.21 7.73
C LYS A 5 4.13 -7.73 9.13
N VAL A 6 5.24 -7.01 9.21
CA VAL A 6 5.82 -6.54 10.49
C VAL A 6 6.13 -5.05 10.53
N ILE A 7 6.17 -4.40 9.36
CA ILE A 7 6.57 -3.00 9.19
C ILE A 7 5.38 -2.10 9.52
N GLN A 8 5.60 -1.03 10.29
CA GLN A 8 4.53 -0.08 10.66
C GLN A 8 4.43 1.05 9.63
N ILE A 9 3.29 1.74 9.60
CA ILE A 9 3.03 2.80 8.61
C ILE A 9 4.06 3.93 8.62
N GLY A 10 4.60 4.29 9.79
CA GLY A 10 5.66 5.30 9.89
C GLY A 10 6.93 4.91 9.13
N VAL A 11 7.38 3.66 9.30
CA VAL A 11 8.54 3.13 8.55
C VAL A 11 8.23 3.03 7.06
N VAL A 12 7.00 2.67 6.67
CA VAL A 12 6.60 2.68 5.25
C VAL A 12 6.64 4.11 4.68
N SER A 13 6.19 5.10 5.46
CA SER A 13 6.24 6.51 5.08
C SER A 13 7.68 6.99 4.85
N GLU A 14 8.59 6.66 5.78
CA GLU A 14 10.02 6.97 5.65
C GLU A 14 10.66 6.32 4.41
N LEU A 15 10.36 5.03 4.16
CA LEU A 15 10.94 4.28 3.05
C LEU A 15 10.41 4.71 1.67
N THR A 16 9.15 5.16 1.60
CA THR A 16 8.49 5.51 0.33
C THR A 16 8.50 7.02 0.05
N GLY A 17 8.78 7.85 1.05
CA GLY A 17 8.61 9.30 0.98
C GLY A 17 7.14 9.75 0.92
N LEU A 18 6.19 8.83 1.00
CA LEU A 18 4.75 9.14 0.98
C LEU A 18 4.26 9.47 2.38
N SER A 19 3.31 10.41 2.47
CA SER A 19 2.60 10.64 3.73
C SER A 19 1.80 9.39 4.13
N GLU A 20 1.67 9.16 5.44
CA GLU A 20 0.81 8.09 5.94
C GLU A 20 -0.65 8.24 5.45
N ARG A 21 -1.10 9.47 5.15
CA ARG A 21 -2.41 9.74 4.56
C ARG A 21 -2.55 9.13 3.17
N GLN A 22 -1.53 9.26 2.31
CA GLN A 22 -1.52 8.63 0.98
C GLN A 22 -1.53 7.11 1.09
N ILE A 23 -0.74 6.54 2.01
CA ILE A 23 -0.70 5.09 2.23
C ILE A 23 -2.08 4.57 2.69
N ARG A 24 -2.71 5.24 3.67
CA ARG A 24 -4.08 4.91 4.10
C ARG A 24 -5.10 5.07 2.99
N TYR A 25 -4.96 6.09 2.15
CA TYR A 25 -5.83 6.29 1.00
C TYR A 25 -5.76 5.09 0.03
N TYR A 26 -4.59 4.52 -0.24
CA TYR A 26 -4.49 3.33 -1.09
C TYR A 26 -5.20 2.10 -0.48
N GLU A 27 -5.15 1.93 0.83
CA GLU A 27 -5.94 0.90 1.53
C GLU A 27 -7.46 1.18 1.45
N ASP A 28 -7.89 2.43 1.65
CA ASP A 28 -9.30 2.82 1.56
C ASP A 28 -9.85 2.56 0.15
N ARG A 29 -9.02 2.75 -0.88
CA ARG A 29 -9.33 2.43 -2.29
C ARG A 29 -9.22 0.94 -2.62
N LYS A 30 -8.88 0.10 -1.63
CA LYS A 30 -8.71 -1.36 -1.76
C LYS A 30 -7.64 -1.74 -2.78
N LEU A 31 -6.55 -0.99 -2.82
CA LEU A 31 -5.37 -1.26 -3.65
C LEU A 31 -4.28 -2.01 -2.88
N ILE A 32 -4.27 -1.88 -1.56
CA ILE A 32 -3.37 -2.60 -0.65
C ILE A 32 -4.16 -3.14 0.54
N PHE A 33 -3.62 -4.20 1.18
CA PHE A 33 -4.31 -4.92 2.23
C PHE A 33 -3.34 -5.23 3.40
N PRO A 34 -3.00 -4.23 4.23
CA PRO A 34 -2.16 -4.47 5.40
C PRO A 34 -2.87 -5.36 6.43
N GLU A 35 -2.09 -6.10 7.21
CA GLU A 35 -2.60 -6.77 8.41
C GLU A 35 -2.75 -5.77 9.55
N ARG A 36 -3.49 -6.16 10.59
CA ARG A 36 -3.56 -5.39 11.84
C ARG A 36 -3.01 -6.21 12.99
N SER A 37 -2.19 -5.56 13.82
CA SER A 37 -1.80 -6.12 15.12
C SER A 37 -3.01 -6.21 16.06
N LYS A 38 -2.87 -6.92 17.18
CA LYS A 38 -3.90 -6.96 18.23
C LYS A 38 -4.31 -5.56 18.74
N GLY A 39 -3.38 -4.59 18.72
CA GLY A 39 -3.64 -3.20 19.08
C GLY A 39 -4.19 -2.33 17.94
N GLY A 40 -4.56 -2.92 16.79
CA GLY A 40 -5.14 -2.21 15.65
C GLY A 40 -4.15 -1.50 14.72
N VAL A 41 -2.85 -1.60 15.00
CA VAL A 41 -1.78 -0.97 14.19
C VAL A 41 -1.61 -1.73 12.87
N ARG A 42 -1.56 -0.99 11.76
CA ARG A 42 -1.33 -1.55 10.43
C ARG A 42 0.07 -2.11 10.29
N LYS A 43 0.17 -3.27 9.68
CA LYS A 43 1.40 -4.00 9.42
C LYS A 43 1.52 -4.31 7.94
N TYR A 44 2.69 -4.00 7.39
CA TYR A 44 3.04 -4.12 5.99
C TYR A 44 4.21 -5.09 5.82
N SER A 45 4.30 -5.72 4.65
CA SER A 45 5.49 -6.45 4.18
C SER A 45 6.32 -5.59 3.20
N PHE A 46 7.46 -6.10 2.76
CA PHE A 46 8.24 -5.45 1.70
C PHE A 46 7.49 -5.41 0.35
N GLU A 47 6.69 -6.42 0.04
CA GLU A 47 5.85 -6.45 -1.16
C GLU A 47 4.77 -5.38 -1.11
N ASP A 48 4.17 -5.12 0.06
CA ASP A 48 3.23 -4.01 0.20
C ASP A 48 3.93 -2.68 -0.11
N ILE A 49 5.18 -2.51 0.31
CA ILE A 49 5.96 -1.28 0.04
C ILE A 49 6.21 -1.13 -1.47
N GLN A 50 6.62 -2.21 -2.16
CA GLN A 50 6.80 -2.19 -3.61
C GLN A 50 5.50 -1.85 -4.32
N LEU A 51 4.39 -2.48 -3.93
CA LEU A 51 3.07 -2.21 -4.48
C LEU A 51 2.63 -0.76 -4.24
N ILE A 52 2.89 -0.20 -3.06
CA ILE A 52 2.62 1.21 -2.74
C ILE A 52 3.38 2.15 -3.69
N MET A 53 4.66 1.86 -3.95
CA MET A 53 5.48 2.65 -4.88
C MET A 53 4.94 2.53 -6.31
N ASP A 54 4.60 1.32 -6.76
CA ASP A 54 4.02 1.10 -8.09
C ASP A 54 2.69 1.82 -8.29
N ILE A 55 1.81 1.80 -7.28
CA ILE A 55 0.55 2.55 -7.29
C ILE A 55 0.84 4.05 -7.40
N HIS A 56 1.81 4.55 -6.63
CA HIS A 56 2.14 5.97 -6.64
C HIS A 56 2.72 6.44 -7.96
N THR A 57 3.61 5.66 -8.57
CA THR A 57 4.16 5.92 -9.91
C THR A 57 3.05 5.99 -10.94
N LYS A 58 2.17 4.98 -10.99
CA LYS A 58 1.05 4.98 -11.96
C LYS A 58 0.07 6.14 -11.73
N MET A 59 -0.21 6.50 -10.48
CA MET A 59 -1.02 7.68 -10.18
C MET A 59 -0.36 8.98 -10.70
N SER A 60 0.97 9.07 -10.63
CA SER A 60 1.74 10.19 -11.18
C SER A 60 1.73 10.22 -12.71
N ASP A 61 1.63 9.05 -13.34
CA ASP A 61 1.47 8.89 -14.79
C ASP A 61 0.03 9.16 -15.28
N GLY A 62 -0.87 9.57 -14.37
CA GLY A 62 -2.25 9.97 -14.69
C GLY A 62 -3.30 8.86 -14.53
N PHE A 63 -2.94 7.66 -14.07
CA PHE A 63 -3.91 6.60 -13.82
C PHE A 63 -4.79 6.92 -12.62
N HIS A 64 -6.06 6.51 -12.69
CA HIS A 64 -6.98 6.64 -11.58
C HIS A 64 -7.06 5.36 -10.74
N THR A 65 -7.29 5.50 -9.43
CA THR A 65 -7.40 4.35 -8.50
C THR A 65 -8.41 3.28 -8.91
N VAL A 66 -9.46 3.65 -9.66
CA VAL A 66 -10.45 2.69 -10.18
C VAL A 66 -9.84 1.79 -11.25
N GLU A 67 -9.04 2.37 -12.15
CA GLU A 67 -8.33 1.66 -13.22
C GLU A 67 -7.26 0.74 -12.61
N LEU A 68 -6.47 1.27 -11.68
CA LEU A 68 -5.46 0.50 -10.95
C LEU A 68 -6.07 -0.71 -10.24
N LYS A 69 -7.23 -0.55 -9.60
CA LYS A 69 -7.92 -1.65 -8.95
C LYS A 69 -8.34 -2.74 -9.94
N ARG A 70 -8.79 -2.37 -11.14
CA ARG A 70 -9.15 -3.33 -12.21
C ARG A 70 -7.91 -4.09 -12.70
N MET A 71 -6.79 -3.39 -12.90
CA MET A 71 -5.53 -4.02 -13.31
C MET A 71 -5.05 -5.04 -12.27
N LEU A 72 -5.08 -4.68 -10.99
CA LEU A 72 -4.67 -5.57 -9.89
C LEU A 72 -5.60 -6.77 -9.69
N ALA A 73 -6.89 -6.64 -10.03
CA ALA A 73 -7.86 -7.72 -9.91
C ALA A 73 -7.81 -8.73 -11.08
N GLY A 74 -7.18 -8.36 -12.19
CA GLY A 74 -7.02 -9.22 -13.37
C GLY A 74 -5.67 -9.94 -13.46
N SER A 75 -4.87 -9.89 -12.39
CA SER A 75 -3.53 -10.49 -12.28
C SER A 75 -3.55 -11.77 -11.45
#